data_AF-A0A4Y3FP74-F1
#
_entry.id   AF-A0A4Y3FP74-F1
#
_cell.length_a   1.000
_cell.length_b   1.000
_cell.length_c   1.000
_cell.angle_alpha   90.00
_cell.angle_beta   90.00
_cell.angle_gamma   90.00
#
_symmetry.space_group_name_H-M   'P 1'
#
loop_
_entity.id
_entity.type
_entity.pdbx_description
1 polymer ?
#
loop_
_entity_poly.entity_id
_entity_poly.type
_entity_poly.pdbx_seq_one_letter_code
_entity_poly.pdbx_strand_id
1 'polypeptide(L)'
;MGFFKSQLFARITENGRHFVTRLKNGAYPLITGENLKCRDNTIDVVGKRISDVLPKLKRQVLDVEVEVSFRRRAYRGKEDDTCQFRLVAVYNDEARKYHLYITDISVGMLSAEDIVALYSARWDVELIFKELKSRYAMDVVNTKNPQIVEAYIWTAILTLIMSRRIYNIIRENSTKKDIIRQVV
;
A
#
# COMPACT_ATOMS: atom_id res chain seq x y z
N MET A 1 5.54 5.39 8.78
CA MET A 1 5.74 4.09 8.08
C MET A 1 4.94 3.03 8.83
N GLY A 2 4.05 2.33 8.12
CA GLY A 2 3.06 1.41 8.69
C GLY A 2 3.59 0.05 9.16
N PHE A 3 2.68 -0.82 9.56
CA PHE A 3 2.94 -2.15 10.10
C PHE A 3 3.60 -3.08 9.05
N PHE A 4 4.92 -3.15 9.03
CA PHE A 4 5.66 -4.15 8.25
C PHE A 4 6.06 -5.34 9.14
N LYS A 5 5.20 -6.35 9.20
CA LYS A 5 5.44 -7.60 9.94
C LYS A 5 5.10 -8.80 9.05
N SER A 6 6.10 -9.55 8.63
CA SER A 6 5.90 -10.69 7.71
C SER A 6 4.94 -11.76 8.29
N GLN A 7 4.97 -11.98 9.61
CA GLN A 7 4.00 -12.83 10.32
C GLN A 7 2.54 -12.41 10.07
N LEU A 8 2.28 -11.11 9.99
CA LEU A 8 0.93 -10.60 9.73
C LEU A 8 0.52 -10.88 8.29
N PHE A 9 1.44 -10.73 7.34
CA PHE A 9 1.19 -11.00 5.92
C PHE A 9 0.87 -12.47 5.70
N ALA A 10 1.64 -13.38 6.29
CA ALA A 10 1.33 -14.82 6.25
C ALA A 10 -0.07 -15.11 6.80
N ARG A 11 -0.43 -14.53 7.96
CA ARG A 11 -1.79 -14.69 8.51
C ARG A 11 -2.88 -14.12 7.62
N ILE A 12 -2.66 -12.97 6.97
CA ILE A 12 -3.64 -12.37 6.06
C ILE A 12 -3.94 -13.36 4.92
N THR A 13 -2.88 -13.89 4.30
CA THR A 13 -2.99 -14.88 3.21
C THR A 13 -3.58 -16.20 3.69
N GLU A 14 -3.20 -16.71 4.87
CA GLU A 14 -3.80 -17.92 5.49
C GLU A 14 -5.33 -17.77 5.70
N ASN A 15 -5.83 -16.54 5.91
CA ASN A 15 -7.26 -16.25 6.05
C ASN A 15 -7.97 -15.97 4.71
N GLY A 16 -7.33 -16.23 3.56
CA GLY A 16 -7.90 -15.98 2.24
C GLY A 16 -8.12 -14.51 1.92
N ARG A 17 -7.39 -13.60 2.59
CA ARG A 17 -7.41 -12.16 2.33
C ARG A 17 -6.14 -11.74 1.64
N HIS A 18 -6.20 -10.62 0.93
CA HIS A 18 -5.07 -10.06 0.20
C HIS A 18 -4.51 -8.79 0.82
N PHE A 19 -3.24 -8.49 0.54
CA PHE A 19 -2.62 -7.24 0.96
C PHE A 19 -1.71 -6.65 -0.12
N VAL A 20 -1.52 -5.34 -0.05
CA VAL A 20 -0.43 -4.64 -0.75
C VAL A 20 0.27 -3.74 0.25
N THR A 21 1.58 -3.85 0.35
CA THR A 21 2.38 -3.01 1.25
C THR A 21 3.69 -2.61 0.63
N ARG A 22 4.25 -1.49 1.09
CA ARG A 22 5.58 -1.04 0.65
C ARG A 22 6.64 -1.85 1.38
N LEU A 23 7.63 -2.32 0.64
CA LEU A 23 8.77 -3.00 1.25
C LEU A 23 9.49 -2.03 2.19
N LYS A 24 9.72 -2.44 3.43
CA LYS A 24 10.44 -1.64 4.41
C LYS A 24 11.90 -1.47 3.95
N ASN A 25 12.44 -0.26 4.06
CA ASN A 25 13.87 -0.02 3.86
C ASN A 25 14.69 -0.95 4.77
N GLY A 26 15.67 -1.64 4.20
CA GLY A 26 16.49 -2.64 4.90
C GLY A 26 15.96 -4.08 4.83
N ALA A 27 14.79 -4.32 4.25
CA ALA A 27 14.34 -5.67 3.92
C ALA A 27 14.90 -6.08 2.56
N TYR A 28 15.64 -7.19 2.50
CA TYR A 28 16.31 -7.67 1.30
C TYR A 28 15.95 -9.13 1.02
N PRO A 29 14.70 -9.40 0.60
CA PRO A 29 14.26 -10.76 0.37
C PRO A 29 15.01 -11.39 -0.81
N LEU A 30 15.07 -12.72 -0.80
CA LEU A 30 15.71 -13.52 -1.83
C LEU A 30 14.74 -13.70 -2.99
N ILE A 31 15.19 -13.45 -4.21
CA ILE A 31 14.36 -13.69 -5.40
C ILE A 31 14.36 -15.17 -5.73
N THR A 32 13.19 -15.78 -5.80
CA THR A 32 12.99 -17.22 -6.05
C THR A 32 12.47 -17.50 -7.45
N GLY A 33 11.78 -16.54 -8.08
CA GLY A 33 11.25 -16.68 -9.44
C GLY A 33 11.03 -15.33 -10.11
N GLU A 34 10.96 -15.35 -11.45
CA GLU A 34 10.51 -14.20 -12.24
C GLU A 34 9.12 -14.45 -12.80
N ASN A 35 8.19 -13.52 -12.54
CA ASN A 35 6.84 -13.56 -13.08
C ASN A 35 6.76 -13.01 -14.51
N LEU A 36 7.57 -11.99 -14.80
CA LEU A 36 7.64 -11.36 -16.11
C LEU A 36 9.05 -11.47 -16.68
N LYS A 37 9.21 -12.34 -17.68
CA LYS A 37 10.45 -12.44 -18.46
C LYS A 37 10.53 -11.29 -19.46
N CYS A 38 11.56 -10.46 -19.34
CA CYS A 38 11.88 -9.46 -20.37
C CYS A 38 12.65 -10.12 -21.53
N ARG A 39 12.35 -9.73 -22.77
CA ARG A 39 13.14 -10.10 -23.96
C ARG A 39 14.43 -9.28 -23.99
N ASP A 40 15.53 -9.99 -24.26
CA ASP A 40 16.92 -9.53 -24.46
C ASP A 40 17.70 -8.93 -23.28
N ASN A 41 18.93 -9.45 -23.11
CA ASN A 41 20.02 -8.96 -22.26
C ASN A 41 19.68 -8.70 -20.77
N THR A 42 18.77 -9.52 -20.23
CA THR A 42 18.30 -9.41 -18.84
C THR A 42 19.31 -10.02 -17.87
N ILE A 43 19.61 -9.28 -16.80
CA ILE A 43 20.37 -9.82 -15.66
C ILE A 43 19.56 -10.97 -15.06
N ASP A 44 20.14 -12.15 -14.95
CA ASP A 44 19.52 -13.22 -14.16
C ASP A 44 19.36 -12.75 -12.71
N VAL A 45 18.11 -12.62 -12.26
CA VAL A 45 17.77 -12.10 -10.93
C VAL A 45 17.53 -13.20 -9.92
N VAL A 46 17.28 -14.43 -10.37
CA VAL A 46 16.91 -15.55 -9.50
C VAL A 46 18.11 -15.91 -8.62
N GLY A 47 17.84 -16.15 -7.32
CA GLY A 47 18.88 -16.43 -6.32
C GLY A 47 19.65 -15.21 -5.85
N LYS A 48 19.36 -14.00 -6.34
CA LYS A 48 19.98 -12.75 -5.87
C LYS A 48 19.07 -12.02 -4.88
N ARG A 49 19.65 -11.18 -4.04
CA ARG A 49 18.90 -10.26 -3.19
C ARG A 49 18.44 -9.06 -4.00
N ILE A 50 17.26 -8.54 -3.69
CA ILE A 50 16.73 -7.36 -4.37
C ILE A 50 17.70 -6.16 -4.32
N SER A 51 18.43 -5.98 -3.22
CA SER A 51 19.45 -4.91 -3.05
C SER A 51 20.51 -4.90 -4.14
N ASP A 52 20.90 -6.08 -4.61
CA ASP A 52 22.04 -6.24 -5.52
C ASP A 52 21.60 -6.08 -6.98
N VAL A 53 20.29 -6.27 -7.22
CA VAL A 53 19.66 -6.20 -8.54
C VAL A 53 19.21 -4.77 -8.85
N LEU A 54 18.63 -4.04 -7.88
CA LEU A 54 18.08 -2.69 -8.10
C LEU A 54 19.03 -1.68 -8.75
N PRO A 55 20.31 -1.57 -8.35
CA PRO A 55 21.24 -0.62 -8.98
C PRO A 55 21.60 -0.97 -10.42
N LYS A 56 21.44 -2.25 -10.81
CA LYS A 56 21.84 -2.77 -12.13
C LYS A 56 20.66 -2.88 -13.09
N LEU A 57 19.44 -2.72 -12.60
CA LEU A 57 18.21 -2.78 -13.38
C LEU A 57 18.14 -1.61 -14.35
N LYS A 58 17.82 -1.92 -15.62
CA LYS A 58 17.61 -0.94 -16.70
C LYS A 58 16.15 -0.85 -17.17
N ARG A 59 15.24 -1.62 -16.56
CA ARG A 59 13.82 -1.71 -16.93
C ARG A 59 12.94 -0.93 -15.97
N GLN A 60 11.80 -0.41 -16.43
CA GLN A 60 10.88 0.37 -15.59
C GLN A 60 10.20 -0.48 -14.52
N VAL A 61 9.88 -1.74 -14.83
CA VAL A 61 9.13 -2.64 -13.94
C VAL A 61 9.89 -3.96 -13.77
N LEU A 62 9.95 -4.45 -12.53
CA LEU A 62 10.39 -5.78 -12.15
C LEU A 62 9.25 -6.45 -11.37
N ASP A 63 8.85 -7.63 -11.80
CA ASP A 63 7.84 -8.44 -11.11
C ASP A 63 8.38 -9.85 -10.86
N VAL A 64 8.55 -10.18 -9.60
CA VAL A 64 9.27 -11.38 -9.16
C VAL A 64 8.60 -12.02 -7.96
N GLU A 65 8.85 -13.30 -7.77
CA GLU A 65 8.56 -13.99 -6.52
C GLU A 65 9.75 -13.89 -5.59
N VAL A 66 9.48 -13.66 -4.32
CA VAL A 66 10.49 -13.52 -3.30
C VAL A 66 10.15 -14.34 -2.06
N GLU A 67 11.18 -14.91 -1.47
CA GLU A 67 11.08 -15.58 -0.18
C GLU A 67 11.36 -14.60 0.95
N VAL A 68 10.44 -14.56 1.91
CA VAL A 68 10.57 -13.79 3.14
C VAL A 68 10.54 -14.76 4.32
N SER A 69 11.67 -14.86 5.02
CA SER A 69 11.75 -15.57 6.28
C SER A 69 11.32 -14.70 7.45
N PHE A 70 10.60 -15.28 8.41
CA PHE A 70 10.25 -14.63 9.65
C PHE A 70 10.11 -15.62 10.79
N ARG A 71 10.40 -15.16 12.01
CA ARG A 71 10.23 -15.99 13.20
C ARG A 71 8.76 -16.13 13.53
N ARG A 72 8.25 -17.34 13.76
CA ARG A 72 6.92 -17.61 14.34
C ARG A 72 7.11 -18.05 15.79
N ARG A 73 6.19 -17.65 16.69
CA ARG A 73 6.14 -18.24 18.03
C ARG A 73 5.38 -19.56 17.91
N ALA A 74 6.06 -20.67 18.17
CA ALA A 74 5.43 -21.97 18.35
C ALA A 74 5.00 -22.14 19.81
N TYR A 75 4.05 -23.05 20.06
CA TYR A 75 3.54 -23.36 21.42
C TYR A 75 4.62 -23.91 22.38
N ARG A 76 5.85 -24.18 21.88
CA ARG A 76 7.01 -24.63 22.66
C ARG A 76 8.37 -24.20 22.08
N GLY A 77 8.44 -23.07 21.38
CA GLY A 77 9.71 -22.61 20.79
C GLY A 77 9.57 -21.42 19.85
N LYS A 78 10.71 -21.01 19.27
CA LYS A 78 10.75 -20.10 18.11
C LYS A 78 11.08 -20.95 16.89
N GLU A 79 10.22 -20.91 15.89
CA GLU A 79 10.45 -21.61 14.61
C GLU A 79 10.63 -20.55 13.53
N ASP A 80 11.58 -20.76 12.63
CA ASP A 80 11.74 -19.91 11.45
C ASP A 80 10.78 -20.41 10.39
N ASP A 81 9.84 -19.56 10.00
CA ASP A 81 8.84 -19.82 8.97
C ASP A 81 9.23 -19.05 7.70
N THR A 82 8.88 -19.60 6.53
CA THR A 82 9.19 -19.00 5.23
C THR A 82 7.92 -18.85 4.42
N CYS A 83 7.73 -17.68 3.80
CA CYS A 83 6.60 -17.45 2.91
C CYS A 83 7.10 -16.86 1.59
N GLN A 84 6.49 -17.33 0.51
CA GLN A 84 6.64 -16.76 -0.83
C GLN A 84 5.64 -15.62 -0.99
N PHE A 85 6.11 -14.48 -1.48
CA PHE A 85 5.28 -13.35 -1.85
C PHE A 85 5.71 -12.83 -3.21
N ARG A 86 4.81 -12.12 -3.88
CA ARG A 86 5.14 -11.35 -5.08
C ARG A 86 5.74 -10.01 -4.66
N LEU A 87 6.86 -9.65 -5.28
CA LEU A 87 7.49 -8.34 -5.18
C LEU A 87 7.40 -7.63 -6.54
N VAL A 88 6.88 -6.41 -6.49
CA VAL A 88 6.79 -5.52 -7.65
C VAL A 88 7.70 -4.32 -7.38
N ALA A 89 8.69 -4.09 -8.25
CA ALA A 89 9.50 -2.89 -8.25
C ALA A 89 9.14 -2.02 -9.46
N VAL A 90 8.78 -0.77 -9.23
CA VAL A 90 8.49 0.20 -10.30
C VAL A 90 9.40 1.40 -10.16
N TYR A 91 10.10 1.75 -11.24
CA TYR A 91 10.97 2.92 -11.27
C TYR A 91 10.12 4.19 -11.23
N ASN A 92 10.44 5.10 -10.31
CA ASN A 92 9.81 6.40 -10.23
C ASN A 92 10.82 7.44 -10.73
N ASP A 93 10.54 8.05 -11.88
CA ASP A 93 11.43 9.01 -12.54
C ASP A 93 11.64 10.29 -11.73
N GLU A 94 10.60 10.79 -11.04
CA GLU A 94 10.68 11.99 -10.21
C GLU A 94 11.62 11.79 -9.01
N ALA A 95 11.49 10.66 -8.33
CA ALA A 95 12.30 10.30 -7.18
C ALA A 95 13.63 9.61 -7.56
N ARG A 96 13.86 9.37 -8.85
CA ARG A 96 15.00 8.65 -9.44
C ARG A 96 15.34 7.34 -8.73
N LYS A 97 14.32 6.59 -8.31
CA LYS A 97 14.49 5.34 -7.54
C LYS A 97 13.34 4.38 -7.75
N TYR A 98 13.60 3.10 -7.50
CA TYR A 98 12.56 2.08 -7.47
C TYR A 98 11.69 2.20 -6.22
N HIS A 99 10.38 2.12 -6.43
CA HIS A 99 9.39 1.87 -5.40
C HIS A 99 9.09 0.38 -5.36
N LEU A 100 9.24 -0.21 -4.16
CA LEU A 100 9.13 -1.64 -3.94
C LEU A 100 7.84 -1.95 -3.19
N TYR A 101 7.06 -2.87 -3.73
CA TYR A 101 5.80 -3.33 -3.18
C TYR A 101 5.87 -4.83 -2.98
N ILE A 102 5.22 -5.32 -1.93
CA ILE A 102 5.08 -6.75 -1.64
C ILE A 102 3.60 -7.07 -1.44
N THR A 103 3.17 -8.19 -2.00
CA THR A 103 1.77 -8.60 -2.07
C THR A 103 1.68 -10.12 -2.23
N ASP A 104 0.55 -10.69 -1.85
CA ASP A 104 0.14 -12.06 -2.17
C ASP A 104 -0.77 -12.15 -3.41
N ILE A 105 -1.10 -11.00 -4.02
CA ILE A 105 -1.97 -10.94 -5.20
C ILE A 105 -1.19 -11.42 -6.43
N SER A 106 -1.71 -12.46 -7.09
CA SER A 106 -1.09 -13.04 -8.27
C SER A 106 -1.12 -12.10 -9.47
N VAL A 107 -0.21 -12.34 -10.42
CA VAL A 107 -0.10 -11.57 -11.68
C VAL A 107 -1.37 -11.62 -12.51
N GLY A 108 -2.09 -12.74 -12.46
CA GLY A 108 -3.36 -12.91 -13.16
C GLY A 108 -4.52 -12.08 -12.58
N MET A 109 -4.40 -11.60 -11.34
CA MET A 109 -5.44 -10.80 -10.69
C MET A 109 -5.17 -9.29 -10.79
N LEU A 110 -3.93 -8.86 -10.55
CA LEU A 110 -3.53 -7.45 -10.71
C LEU A 110 -2.16 -7.35 -11.39
N SER A 111 -2.04 -6.47 -12.38
CA SER A 111 -0.77 -6.13 -13.00
C SER A 111 0.15 -5.36 -12.03
N ALA A 112 1.42 -5.19 -12.39
CA ALA A 112 2.34 -4.38 -11.61
C ALA A 112 1.85 -2.92 -11.49
N GLU A 113 1.30 -2.39 -12.57
CA GLU A 113 0.74 -1.04 -12.66
C GLU A 113 -0.49 -0.89 -11.75
N ASP A 114 -1.38 -1.89 -11.74
CA ASP A 114 -2.55 -1.90 -10.86
C ASP A 114 -2.16 -1.95 -9.39
N ILE A 115 -1.09 -2.67 -9.03
CA ILE A 115 -0.55 -2.70 -7.67
C ILE A 115 -0.05 -1.31 -7.24
N VAL A 116 0.64 -0.59 -8.13
CA VAL A 116 1.06 0.79 -7.85
C VAL A 116 -0.15 1.70 -7.69
N ALA A 117 -1.13 1.62 -8.58
CA ALA A 117 -2.36 2.41 -8.52
C ALA A 117 -3.15 2.12 -7.23
N LEU A 118 -3.29 0.86 -6.85
CA LEU A 118 -3.95 0.44 -5.62
C LEU A 118 -3.20 0.96 -4.39
N TYR A 119 -1.87 0.90 -4.38
CA TYR A 119 -1.10 1.45 -3.27
C TYR A 119 -1.16 2.98 -3.22
N SER A 120 -1.38 3.65 -4.35
CA SER A 120 -1.50 5.12 -4.42
C SER A 120 -2.68 5.63 -3.59
N ALA A 121 -3.78 4.86 -3.53
CA ALA A 121 -4.96 5.15 -2.71
C ALA A 121 -4.67 5.21 -1.20
N ARG A 122 -3.51 4.71 -0.75
CA ARG A 122 -3.08 4.89 0.65
C ARG A 122 -2.93 6.38 1.00
N TRP A 123 -2.54 7.22 0.06
CA TRP A 123 -2.44 8.67 0.29
C TRP A 123 -3.81 9.29 0.56
N ASP A 124 -4.88 8.77 -0.06
CA ASP A 124 -6.24 9.27 0.16
C ASP A 124 -6.66 9.14 1.63
N VAL A 125 -6.21 8.09 2.32
CA VAL A 125 -6.45 7.92 3.76
C VAL A 125 -5.81 9.05 4.56
N GLU A 126 -4.56 9.42 4.23
CA GLU A 126 -3.86 10.53 4.89
C GLU A 126 -4.53 11.87 4.60
N LEU A 127 -4.99 12.07 3.36
CA LEU A 127 -5.75 13.25 2.97
C LEU A 127 -7.11 13.33 3.69
N ILE A 128 -7.81 12.20 3.87
CA ILE A 128 -9.04 12.10 4.67
C ILE A 128 -8.76 12.53 6.11
N PHE A 129 -7.71 12.02 6.75
CA PHE A 129 -7.35 12.44 8.12
C PHE A 129 -6.99 13.93 8.19
N LYS A 130 -6.28 14.45 7.19
CA LYS A 130 -5.98 15.88 7.11
C LYS A 130 -7.25 16.72 6.98
N GLU A 131 -8.21 16.28 6.17
CA GLU A 131 -9.51 16.93 6.02
C GLU A 131 -10.33 16.89 7.31
N LEU A 132 -10.39 15.73 7.99
CA LEU A 132 -11.10 15.56 9.26
C LEU A 132 -10.57 16.51 10.34
N LYS A 133 -9.25 16.68 10.43
CA LYS A 133 -8.64 17.62 11.37
C LYS A 133 -8.90 19.07 10.96
N SER A 134 -8.60 19.43 9.71
CA SER A 134 -8.67 20.83 9.25
C SER A 134 -10.08 21.40 9.11
N ARG A 135 -11.04 20.62 8.59
CA ARG A 135 -12.41 21.09 8.29
C ARG A 135 -13.44 20.72 9.34
N TYR A 136 -13.24 19.59 10.01
CA TYR A 136 -14.18 19.07 11.01
C TYR A 136 -13.63 19.14 12.43
N ALA A 137 -12.48 19.80 12.62
CA ALA A 137 -11.83 20.06 13.91
C ALA A 137 -11.72 18.81 14.80
N MET A 138 -11.52 17.64 14.17
CA MET A 138 -11.52 16.35 14.87
C MET A 138 -10.46 16.26 15.99
N ASP A 139 -9.38 17.02 15.88
CA ASP A 139 -8.30 17.09 16.87
C ASP A 139 -8.48 18.22 17.90
N VAL A 140 -9.56 19.00 17.82
CA VAL A 140 -9.89 20.09 18.75
C VAL A 140 -11.06 19.68 19.62
N VAL A 141 -10.78 18.88 20.66
CA VAL A 141 -11.79 18.42 21.62
C VAL A 141 -11.42 18.92 23.03
N ASN A 142 -12.26 19.80 23.58
CA ASN A 142 -12.04 20.44 24.89
C ASN A 142 -12.55 19.61 26.09
N THR A 143 -12.68 18.30 25.94
CA THR A 143 -13.16 17.39 26.99
C THR A 143 -12.27 16.17 27.11
N LYS A 144 -12.19 15.62 28.32
CA LYS A 144 -11.46 14.37 28.62
C LYS A 144 -12.39 13.17 28.75
N ASN A 145 -13.72 13.38 28.66
CA ASN A 145 -14.69 12.30 28.77
C ASN A 145 -14.60 11.40 27.52
N PRO A 146 -14.21 10.12 27.65
CA PRO A 146 -13.99 9.23 26.51
C PRO A 146 -15.23 9.04 25.63
N GLN A 147 -16.41 8.95 26.25
CA GLN A 147 -17.67 8.76 25.53
C GLN A 147 -18.00 9.98 24.66
N ILE A 148 -17.75 11.19 25.17
CA ILE A 148 -17.95 12.41 24.40
C ILE A 148 -16.93 12.48 23.26
N VAL A 149 -15.65 12.17 23.51
CA VAL A 149 -14.61 12.14 22.47
C VAL A 149 -14.98 11.17 21.35
N GLU A 150 -15.43 9.96 21.70
CA GLU A 150 -15.87 8.95 20.73
C GLU A 150 -17.05 9.45 19.88
N ALA A 151 -18.07 10.04 20.51
CA ALA A 151 -19.21 10.61 19.80
C ALA A 151 -18.79 11.73 18.82
N TYR A 152 -17.84 12.58 19.20
CA TYR A 152 -17.27 13.61 18.32
C TYR A 152 -16.56 13.01 17.11
N ILE A 153 -15.72 11.98 17.32
CA ILE A 153 -15.02 11.30 16.23
C ILE A 153 -16.04 10.72 15.23
N TRP A 154 -17.05 10.01 15.72
CA TRP A 154 -18.10 9.45 14.85
C TRP A 154 -18.86 10.53 14.09
N THR A 155 -19.21 11.63 14.76
CA THR A 155 -19.93 12.75 14.13
C THR A 155 -19.10 13.38 13.02
N ALA A 156 -17.80 13.60 13.23
CA ALA A 156 -16.91 14.16 12.21
C ALA A 156 -16.76 13.23 10.98
N ILE A 157 -16.60 11.92 11.20
CA ILE A 157 -16.53 10.93 10.10
C ILE A 157 -17.86 10.90 9.32
N LEU A 158 -19.00 10.82 10.01
CA LEU A 158 -20.32 10.79 9.38
C LEU A 158 -20.58 12.06 8.57
N THR A 159 -20.25 13.22 9.13
CA THR A 159 -20.40 14.50 8.44
C THR A 159 -19.53 14.56 7.19
N LEU A 160 -18.27 14.11 7.25
CA LEU A 160 -17.41 14.02 6.07
C LEU A 160 -18.02 13.14 4.97
N ILE A 161 -18.51 11.95 5.32
CA ILE A 161 -19.10 11.00 4.37
C ILE A 161 -20.34 11.63 3.71
N MET A 162 -21.22 12.25 4.50
CA MET A 162 -22.43 12.91 4.01
C MET A 162 -22.09 14.08 3.09
N SER A 163 -21.16 14.96 3.49
CA SER A 163 -20.70 16.09 2.68
C SER A 163 -20.15 15.64 1.33
N ARG A 164 -19.31 14.61 1.30
CA ARG A 164 -18.76 14.06 0.04
C ARG A 164 -19.85 13.46 -0.84
N ARG A 165 -20.82 12.76 -0.24
CA ARG A 165 -21.95 12.18 -0.98
C ARG A 165 -22.81 13.26 -1.62
N ILE A 166 -23.17 14.30 -0.87
CA ILE A 166 -23.94 15.45 -1.39
C ILE A 166 -23.16 16.13 -2.52
N TYR A 167 -21.86 16.39 -2.32
CA TYR A 167 -21.00 17.00 -3.34
C TYR A 167 -20.96 16.19 -4.64
N ASN A 168 -20.79 14.86 -4.55
CA ASN A 168 -20.76 13.99 -5.72
C ASN A 168 -22.10 13.99 -6.47
N ILE A 169 -23.23 13.93 -5.74
CA ILE A 169 -24.56 14.03 -6.33
C ILE A 169 -24.73 15.36 -7.07
N ILE A 170 -24.35 16.48 -6.45
CA ILE A 170 -24.44 17.80 -7.10
C ILE A 170 -23.56 17.84 -8.35
N ARG A 171 -22.32 17.34 -8.27
CA ARG A 171 -21.35 17.33 -9.38
C ARG A 171 -21.83 16.48 -10.57
N GLU A 172 -22.48 15.35 -10.31
CA GLU A 172 -23.02 14.47 -11.35
C GLU A 172 -24.24 15.08 -12.04
N ASN A 173 -25.07 15.81 -11.29
CA ASN A 173 -26.27 16.47 -11.81
C ASN A 173 -25.99 17.84 -12.44
N SER A 174 -24.88 18.49 -12.10
CA SER A 174 -24.40 19.68 -12.80
C SER A 174 -23.84 19.26 -14.16
N THR A 175 -24.67 19.34 -15.20
CA THR A 175 -24.26 19.19 -16.61
C THR A 175 -22.97 19.99 -16.87
N LYS A 176 -22.01 19.42 -17.61
CA LYS A 176 -20.72 20.03 -17.98
C LYS A 176 -20.87 21.46 -18.53
N LYS A 177 -20.93 22.46 -17.65
CA LYS A 177 -20.67 23.89 -17.87
C LYS A 177 -20.62 24.55 -16.50
N ASP A 178 -19.55 25.29 -16.26
CA ASP A 178 -19.29 26.11 -15.07
C ASP A 178 -18.79 25.36 -13.82
N ILE A 179 -17.69 24.62 -13.96
CA ILE A 179 -16.83 24.35 -12.79
C ILE A 179 -15.91 25.56 -12.61
N ILE A 180 -16.37 26.53 -11.82
CA ILE A 180 -15.51 27.48 -11.14
C ILE A 180 -14.53 26.65 -10.30
N ARG A 181 -13.24 26.73 -10.64
CA ARG A 181 -12.13 26.26 -9.80
C ARG A 181 -12.26 26.97 -8.44
N GLN A 182 -12.79 26.29 -7.43
CA GLN A 182 -12.35 26.57 -6.07
C GLN A 182 -11.09 25.75 -5.83
N VAL A 183 -9.98 26.47 -5.88
CA VAL A 183 -8.72 26.11 -5.24
C VAL A 183 -9.02 25.91 -3.75
N VAL A 184 -8.91 24.68 -3.26
CA VAL A 184 -8.59 24.35 -1.86
C VAL A 184 -7.76 23.07 -1.82
#